data_AF-A0A410Q2S9-F1
#
_entry.id   AF-A0A410Q2S9-F1
#
_cell.length_a   1.000
_cell.length_b   1.000
_cell.length_c   1.000
_cell.angle_alpha   90.00
_cell.angle_beta   90.00
_cell.angle_gamma   90.00
#
_symmetry.space_group_name_H-M   'P 1'
#
loop_
_entity.id
_entity.type
_entity.pdbx_description
1 polymer ?
#
loop_
_entity_poly.entity_id
_entity_poly.type
_entity_poly.pdbx_seq_one_letter_code
_entity_poly.pdbx_strand_id
1 'polypeptide(L)'
;MRKTKIVCTLGPATKDEESIRNLMLSGMNVARLNFSHGAGTDQKPYVDLVKKLRQELDLPIALLLDTKGPEIRIGSFGKPSVTLKTGNRFILTTRDVTGDEQCVSVTFDRLPQEVHPGTTILIDDGLIELKVESCTETDILCTVDNGGTISSHKGINVPGVRLSLPFISEKDRQDLAFGVAENFDFIAASFTRTAQDIIELRSELQKLGCHSIRIIAKIENAEGVQNIDDIIRVSDGIMIARGDMGVEIPMEEIPIIQKKLIKKASNAGLQVITATQMLDSMIKNPRPTRAEATDVANAIYDGTSAIMLSGETAAGLYPVLAVKTMAKIAERTENDINYIERFKKRDFDEQPNVTSAISHATCTTAYDLGAVAIITVTKTGRTARMISKYRPSHPIISGTTEPTVLRQMSLSWGVVPILVDEKDNTDELFDHVINTARKRGLVRDGDLVVITAGVPLGVSGTTNLLKVQLVGDVLVSGRGVSKGSVCGNLCVCRDEEEANKRFKDGDILVIPETSNEILPILKAASAIITERGGANSHAAIVGLTLGKPVIVAAQNATQLLKSGTAVTVDAGRGIVFSGRKCEKSE
;
A
#
# COMPACT_ATOMS: atom_id res chain seq x y z
N MET A 1 7.19 10.47 -2.85
CA MET A 1 5.94 9.91 -2.28
C MET A 1 6.27 8.57 -1.67
N ARG A 2 5.84 8.34 -0.42
CA ARG A 2 5.99 7.04 0.27
C ARG A 2 5.24 5.93 -0.48
N LYS A 3 5.85 4.75 -0.60
CA LYS A 3 5.29 3.60 -1.31
C LYS A 3 4.64 2.59 -0.36
N THR A 4 5.33 2.23 0.71
CA THR A 4 4.86 1.33 1.77
C THR A 4 3.74 1.99 2.55
N LYS A 5 2.70 1.21 2.83
CA LYS A 5 1.48 1.69 3.48
C LYS A 5 1.58 1.53 5.00
N ILE A 6 0.86 2.36 5.76
CA ILE A 6 0.84 2.29 7.22
C ILE A 6 -0.55 1.89 7.70
N VAL A 7 -0.61 0.81 8.46
CA VAL A 7 -1.80 0.37 9.19
C VAL A 7 -1.66 0.83 10.63
N CYS A 8 -2.66 1.52 11.18
CA CYS A 8 -2.64 1.97 12.58
C CYS A 8 -3.81 1.33 13.32
N THR A 9 -3.53 0.73 14.47
CA THR A 9 -4.58 0.22 15.36
C THR A 9 -5.18 1.37 16.15
N LEU A 10 -6.49 1.52 16.11
CA LEU A 10 -7.21 2.52 16.90
C LEU A 10 -7.54 1.97 18.28
N GLY A 11 -7.50 2.85 19.29
CA GLY A 11 -7.81 2.49 20.66
C GLY A 11 -7.91 3.70 21.58
N PRO A 12 -7.85 3.49 22.91
CA PRO A 12 -8.03 4.54 23.91
C PRO A 12 -7.16 5.79 23.73
N ALA A 13 -5.94 5.66 23.21
CA ALA A 13 -5.03 6.78 22.95
C ALA A 13 -5.41 7.61 21.71
N THR A 14 -6.36 7.13 20.90
CA THR A 14 -6.77 7.73 19.62
C THR A 14 -8.30 7.78 19.50
N LYS A 15 -8.99 8.02 20.62
CA LYS A 15 -10.46 8.01 20.68
C LYS A 15 -11.11 9.32 20.23
N ASP A 16 -10.36 10.42 20.23
CA ASP A 16 -10.86 11.74 19.86
C ASP A 16 -10.56 12.08 18.39
N GLU A 17 -11.32 13.05 17.86
CA GLU A 17 -11.25 13.51 16.48
C GLU A 17 -9.87 14.06 16.08
N GLU A 18 -9.25 14.83 16.97
CA GLU A 18 -7.97 15.48 16.69
C GLU A 18 -6.86 14.43 16.53
N SER A 19 -6.84 13.44 17.41
CA SER A 19 -5.91 12.31 17.35
C SER A 19 -6.03 11.55 16.03
N ILE A 20 -7.23 11.11 15.64
CA ILE A 20 -7.42 10.35 14.39
C ILE A 20 -7.08 11.21 13.17
N ARG A 21 -7.48 12.49 13.14
CA ARG A 21 -7.12 13.44 12.08
C ARG A 21 -5.60 13.53 11.93
N ASN A 22 -4.89 13.66 13.04
CA ASN A 22 -3.44 13.74 13.04
C ASN A 22 -2.77 12.44 12.60
N LEU A 23 -3.34 11.25 12.90
CA LEU A 23 -2.85 9.99 12.35
C LEU A 23 -3.01 9.94 10.82
N MET A 24 -4.18 10.33 10.29
CA MET A 24 -4.45 10.38 8.85
C MET A 24 -3.45 11.30 8.14
N LEU A 25 -3.28 12.53 8.63
CA LEU A 25 -2.35 13.51 8.05
C LEU A 25 -0.89 13.11 8.21
N SER A 26 -0.54 12.35 9.25
CA SER A 26 0.82 11.80 9.44
C SER A 26 1.11 10.59 8.55
N GLY A 27 0.10 10.13 7.80
CA GLY A 27 0.23 9.09 6.79
C GLY A 27 -0.34 7.74 7.18
N MET A 28 -1.34 7.65 8.06
CA MET A 28 -2.15 6.43 8.16
C MET A 28 -2.83 6.14 6.81
N ASN A 29 -2.84 4.88 6.36
CA ASN A 29 -3.55 4.44 5.16
C ASN A 29 -4.73 3.52 5.48
N VAL A 30 -4.62 2.75 6.57
CA VAL A 30 -5.64 1.81 7.04
C VAL A 30 -5.80 1.96 8.54
N ALA A 31 -7.05 2.10 9.00
CA ALA A 31 -7.42 2.07 10.39
C ALA A 31 -7.81 0.63 10.77
N ARG A 32 -7.04 -0.01 11.65
CA ARG A 32 -7.30 -1.33 12.21
C ARG A 32 -8.12 -1.20 13.49
N LEU A 33 -9.17 -2.00 13.60
CA LEU A 33 -9.96 -2.16 14.82
C LEU A 33 -9.79 -3.61 15.27
N ASN A 34 -9.31 -3.80 16.51
CA ASN A 34 -9.03 -5.12 17.06
C ASN A 34 -10.23 -5.63 17.87
N PHE A 35 -10.90 -6.66 17.35
CA PHE A 35 -12.12 -7.22 17.98
C PHE A 35 -11.82 -8.30 19.03
N SER A 36 -10.54 -8.54 19.34
CA SER A 36 -10.14 -9.31 20.53
C SER A 36 -10.57 -8.60 21.83
N HIS A 37 -10.77 -7.28 21.78
CA HIS A 37 -11.19 -6.46 22.90
C HIS A 37 -12.46 -5.66 22.54
N GLY A 38 -13.52 -5.84 23.32
CA GLY A 38 -14.79 -5.14 23.13
C GLY A 38 -15.71 -5.76 22.08
N ALA A 39 -16.97 -5.33 22.10
CA ALA A 39 -17.98 -5.69 21.12
C ALA A 39 -18.04 -4.66 19.97
N GLY A 40 -18.77 -4.96 18.89
CA GLY A 40 -18.95 -4.02 17.78
C GLY A 40 -19.48 -2.64 18.19
N THR A 41 -20.28 -2.57 19.26
CA THR A 41 -20.77 -1.32 19.86
C THR A 41 -19.64 -0.41 20.35
N ASP A 42 -18.56 -0.99 20.88
CA ASP A 42 -17.40 -0.24 21.38
C ASP A 42 -16.53 0.28 20.24
N GLN A 43 -16.59 -0.38 19.08
CA GLN A 43 -15.80 -0.06 17.89
C GLN A 43 -16.47 0.99 16.99
N LYS A 44 -17.80 1.09 17.05
CA LYS A 44 -18.62 2.00 16.22
C LYS A 44 -18.19 3.48 16.26
N PRO A 45 -17.86 4.09 17.42
CA PRO A 45 -17.42 5.48 17.45
C PRO A 45 -16.16 5.75 16.62
N TYR A 46 -15.19 4.82 16.63
CA TYR A 46 -13.98 4.92 15.81
C TYR A 46 -14.30 4.82 14.31
N VAL A 47 -15.20 3.91 13.94
CA VAL A 47 -15.66 3.74 12.56
C VAL A 47 -16.28 5.03 12.04
N ASP A 48 -17.21 5.62 12.79
CA ASP A 48 -17.92 6.84 12.37
C ASP A 48 -16.95 8.02 12.21
N LEU A 49 -16.01 8.15 13.14
CA LEU A 49 -15.01 9.20 13.09
C LEU A 49 -14.06 9.05 11.89
N VAL A 50 -13.61 7.82 11.59
CA VAL A 50 -12.80 7.54 10.40
C VAL A 50 -13.59 7.86 9.12
N LYS A 51 -14.87 7.46 9.05
CA LYS A 51 -15.73 7.73 7.89
C LYS A 51 -15.92 9.24 7.65
N LYS A 52 -16.16 10.00 8.72
CA LYS A 52 -16.29 11.47 8.71
C LYS A 52 -15.01 12.12 8.20
N LEU A 53 -13.87 11.84 8.86
CA LEU A 53 -12.60 12.49 8.55
C LEU A 53 -12.07 12.12 7.16
N ARG A 54 -12.32 10.90 6.70
CA ARG A 54 -12.00 10.48 5.32
C ARG A 54 -12.64 11.39 4.27
N GLN A 55 -13.90 11.78 4.47
CA GLN A 55 -14.61 12.67 3.55
C GLN A 55 -14.09 14.11 3.66
N GLU A 56 -13.90 14.59 4.88
CA GLU A 56 -13.44 15.95 5.14
C GLU A 56 -12.03 16.22 4.60
N LEU A 57 -11.13 15.25 4.75
CA LEU A 57 -9.72 15.37 4.34
C LEU A 57 -9.46 14.91 2.89
N ASP A 58 -10.47 14.37 2.18
CA ASP A 58 -10.32 13.68 0.89
C ASP A 58 -9.19 12.62 0.88
N LEU A 59 -9.09 11.84 1.97
CA LEU A 59 -8.09 10.78 2.14
C LEU A 59 -8.74 9.40 2.08
N PRO A 60 -8.29 8.47 1.21
CA PRO A 60 -8.95 7.17 1.01
C PRO A 60 -8.62 6.15 2.11
N ILE A 61 -8.84 6.50 3.38
CA ILE A 61 -8.52 5.64 4.52
C ILE A 61 -9.45 4.42 4.54
N ALA A 62 -8.84 3.24 4.56
CA ALA A 62 -9.55 1.97 4.65
C ALA A 62 -9.81 1.55 6.10
N LEU A 63 -10.88 0.78 6.32
CA LEU A 63 -11.18 0.12 7.59
C LEU A 63 -10.80 -1.36 7.52
N LEU A 64 -10.08 -1.84 8.52
CA LEU A 64 -9.68 -3.25 8.69
C LEU A 64 -10.19 -3.79 10.03
N LEU A 65 -11.04 -4.81 9.96
CA LEU A 65 -11.54 -5.55 11.11
C LEU A 65 -10.59 -6.70 11.39
N ASP A 66 -9.96 -6.73 12.56
CA ASP A 66 -9.11 -7.85 12.97
C ASP A 66 -9.91 -8.76 13.89
N THR A 67 -10.21 -9.99 13.43
CA THR A 67 -11.03 -10.95 14.17
C THR A 67 -10.28 -11.44 15.40
N LYS A 68 -11.02 -11.96 16.38
CA LYS A 68 -10.40 -12.56 17.55
C LYS A 68 -9.79 -13.92 17.19
N GLY A 69 -10.54 -14.72 16.42
CA GLY A 69 -10.13 -16.05 16.00
C GLY A 69 -10.14 -17.08 17.14
N PRO A 70 -9.76 -18.33 16.81
CA PRO A 70 -9.75 -19.43 17.75
C PRO A 70 -8.56 -19.32 18.71
N GLU A 71 -8.86 -19.34 20.01
CA GLU A 71 -7.85 -19.30 21.07
C GLU A 71 -8.26 -20.20 22.24
N ILE A 72 -7.28 -20.75 22.92
CA ILE A 72 -7.46 -21.47 24.19
C ILE A 72 -7.05 -20.52 25.30
N ARG A 73 -7.81 -20.49 26.40
CA ARG A 73 -7.47 -19.72 27.60
C ARG A 73 -7.56 -20.57 28.84
N ILE A 74 -6.83 -20.14 29.87
CA ILE A 74 -7.07 -20.60 31.24
C ILE A 74 -8.32 -19.92 31.83
N GLY A 75 -8.93 -20.57 32.80
CA GLY A 75 -10.05 -20.04 33.56
C GLY A 75 -9.66 -18.98 34.58
N SER A 76 -10.49 -18.84 35.61
CA SER A 76 -10.31 -17.84 36.65
C SER A 76 -9.55 -18.38 37.84
N PHE A 77 -8.63 -17.60 38.39
CA PHE A 77 -8.04 -17.86 39.70
C PHE A 77 -8.87 -17.26 40.83
N GLY A 78 -8.78 -17.84 42.03
CA GLY A 78 -9.41 -17.29 43.24
C GLY A 78 -8.75 -15.99 43.75
N LYS A 79 -7.61 -15.60 43.13
CA LYS A 79 -6.82 -14.41 43.42
C LYS A 79 -6.58 -13.64 42.11
N PRO A 80 -6.19 -12.35 42.15
CA PRO A 80 -5.88 -11.58 40.94
C PRO A 80 -4.79 -12.23 40.06
N SER A 81 -3.84 -12.91 40.70
CA SER A 81 -2.76 -13.66 40.06
C SER A 81 -2.23 -14.76 40.97
N VAL A 82 -1.57 -15.74 40.37
CA VAL A 82 -0.93 -16.87 41.02
C VAL A 82 0.51 -17.01 40.49
N THR A 83 1.44 -17.45 41.32
CA THR A 83 2.84 -17.66 40.93
C THR A 83 3.17 -19.13 40.86
N LEU A 84 3.51 -19.60 39.66
CA LEU A 84 3.99 -20.96 39.41
C LEU A 84 5.51 -21.01 39.57
N LYS A 85 6.01 -22.00 40.32
CA LYS A 85 7.44 -22.20 40.54
C LYS A 85 7.98 -23.27 39.61
N THR A 86 9.12 -23.02 38.98
CA THR A 86 9.84 -24.02 38.18
C THR A 86 10.08 -25.30 38.99
N GLY A 87 9.87 -26.45 38.33
CA GLY A 87 9.97 -27.79 38.89
C GLY A 87 8.71 -28.28 39.63
N ASN A 88 7.76 -27.40 39.93
CA ASN A 88 6.50 -27.83 40.56
C ASN A 88 5.58 -28.49 39.53
N ARG A 89 4.63 -29.29 40.06
CA ARG A 89 3.52 -29.83 39.28
C ARG A 89 2.38 -28.83 39.19
N PHE A 90 1.74 -28.78 38.03
CA PHE A 90 0.58 -27.95 37.76
C PHE A 90 -0.39 -28.71 36.85
N ILE A 91 -1.69 -28.60 37.12
CA ILE A 91 -2.74 -29.31 36.40
C ILE A 91 -3.55 -28.32 35.56
N LEU A 92 -3.65 -28.60 34.26
CA LEU A 92 -4.67 -27.99 33.40
C LEU A 92 -5.87 -28.94 33.33
N THR A 93 -7.07 -28.46 33.64
CA THR A 93 -8.27 -29.31 33.71
C THR A 93 -9.42 -28.76 32.87
N THR A 94 -10.25 -29.63 32.32
CA THR A 94 -11.50 -29.25 31.64
C THR A 94 -12.68 -29.14 32.59
N ARG A 95 -12.50 -29.58 33.85
CA ARG A 95 -13.49 -29.41 34.92
C ARG A 95 -13.64 -27.94 35.28
N ASP A 96 -14.88 -27.53 35.58
CA ASP A 96 -15.18 -26.18 36.07
C ASP A 96 -14.67 -26.03 37.51
N VAL A 97 -13.46 -25.46 37.64
CA VAL A 97 -12.81 -25.19 38.92
C VAL A 97 -12.24 -23.78 38.91
N THR A 98 -12.30 -23.13 40.08
CA THR A 98 -11.53 -21.91 40.34
C THR A 98 -10.08 -22.30 40.57
N GLY A 99 -9.18 -21.74 39.77
CA GLY A 99 -7.76 -22.08 39.78
C GLY A 99 -7.01 -21.56 41.00
N ASP A 100 -5.89 -22.21 41.29
CA ASP A 100 -4.91 -21.91 42.32
C ASP A 100 -3.47 -22.24 41.86
N GLU A 101 -2.51 -22.33 42.79
CA GLU A 101 -1.11 -22.68 42.53
C GLU A 101 -0.90 -24.12 42.00
N GLN A 102 -1.92 -24.98 42.05
CA GLN A 102 -1.84 -26.41 41.69
C GLN A 102 -2.65 -26.77 40.46
N CYS A 103 -3.77 -26.09 40.21
CA CYS A 103 -4.70 -26.44 39.15
C CYS A 103 -5.39 -25.21 38.56
N VAL A 104 -5.70 -25.22 37.26
CA VAL A 104 -6.59 -24.23 36.63
C VAL A 104 -7.41 -24.85 35.51
N SER A 105 -8.63 -24.37 35.34
CA SER A 105 -9.50 -24.77 34.24
C SER A 105 -8.99 -24.26 32.88
N VAL A 106 -9.34 -24.94 31.78
CA VAL A 106 -9.07 -24.50 30.40
C VAL A 106 -10.35 -24.43 29.58
N THR A 107 -10.40 -23.51 28.61
CA THR A 107 -11.61 -23.27 27.80
C THR A 107 -11.82 -24.28 26.67
N PHE A 108 -10.84 -25.14 26.39
CA PHE A 108 -10.94 -26.17 25.34
C PHE A 108 -11.01 -27.55 25.98
N ASP A 109 -12.21 -28.12 25.95
CA ASP A 109 -12.57 -29.40 26.54
C ASP A 109 -11.82 -30.60 25.94
N ARG A 110 -11.38 -30.49 24.69
CA ARG A 110 -10.61 -31.53 23.99
C ARG A 110 -9.10 -31.45 24.17
N LEU A 111 -8.60 -30.46 24.92
CA LEU A 111 -7.15 -30.28 25.09
C LEU A 111 -6.46 -31.54 25.67
N PRO A 112 -6.99 -32.22 26.72
CA PRO A 112 -6.36 -33.42 27.26
C PRO A 112 -6.21 -34.59 26.28
N GLN A 113 -7.07 -34.65 25.25
CA GLN A 113 -7.06 -35.69 24.23
C GLN A 113 -6.13 -35.36 23.05
N GLU A 114 -5.71 -34.11 22.92
CA GLU A 114 -4.93 -33.62 21.76
C GLU A 114 -3.46 -33.36 22.10
N VAL A 115 -3.10 -33.38 23.38
CA VAL A 115 -1.71 -33.35 23.85
C VAL A 115 -1.26 -34.74 24.32
N HIS A 116 0.05 -34.94 24.42
CA HIS A 116 0.65 -36.21 24.84
C HIS A 116 1.85 -35.97 25.77
N PRO A 117 2.31 -36.98 26.53
CA PRO A 117 3.52 -36.85 27.34
C PRO A 117 4.70 -36.30 26.52
N GLY A 118 5.35 -35.27 27.04
CA GLY A 118 6.42 -34.54 26.36
C GLY A 118 5.97 -33.37 25.50
N THR A 119 4.67 -33.14 25.29
CA THR A 119 4.17 -31.91 24.66
C THR A 119 4.51 -30.69 25.54
N THR A 120 4.93 -29.59 24.90
CA THR A 120 5.13 -28.30 25.57
C THR A 120 3.85 -27.48 25.47
N ILE A 121 3.40 -26.89 26.58
CA ILE A 121 2.26 -25.97 26.65
C ILE A 121 2.77 -24.63 27.17
N LEU A 122 2.43 -23.57 26.46
CA LEU A 122 2.83 -22.20 26.78
C LEU A 122 1.62 -21.42 27.29
N ILE A 123 1.80 -20.61 28.33
CA ILE A 123 0.76 -19.73 28.88
C ILE A 123 1.26 -18.29 28.90
N ASP A 124 0.36 -17.35 28.57
CA ASP A 124 0.62 -15.90 28.57
C ASP A 124 1.77 -15.53 27.62
N ASP A 125 1.57 -15.84 26.34
CA ASP A 125 2.52 -15.55 25.25
C ASP A 125 3.92 -16.15 25.48
N GLY A 126 3.97 -17.34 26.09
CA GLY A 126 5.22 -18.06 26.39
C GLY A 126 5.90 -17.65 27.71
N LEU A 127 5.28 -16.79 28.53
CA LEU A 127 5.81 -16.43 29.83
C LEU A 127 5.99 -17.65 30.74
N ILE A 128 5.00 -18.55 30.75
CA ILE A 128 5.07 -19.84 31.44
C ILE A 128 5.24 -20.95 30.42
N GLU A 129 6.15 -21.86 30.72
CA GLU A 129 6.34 -23.09 29.95
C GLU A 129 6.03 -24.29 30.84
N LEU A 130 5.14 -25.15 30.35
CA LEU A 130 4.71 -26.38 30.98
C LEU A 130 5.10 -27.57 30.10
N LYS A 131 5.58 -28.65 30.73
CA LYS A 131 5.84 -29.93 30.07
C LYS A 131 4.81 -30.96 30.49
N VAL A 132 4.08 -31.54 29.53
CA VAL A 132 3.08 -32.57 29.83
C VAL A 132 3.76 -33.84 30.33
N GLU A 133 3.38 -34.30 31.53
CA GLU A 133 3.79 -35.58 32.12
C GLU A 133 2.83 -36.71 31.72
N SER A 134 1.52 -36.46 31.86
CA SER A 134 0.47 -37.45 31.60
C SER A 134 -0.90 -36.78 31.42
N CYS A 135 -1.81 -37.45 30.72
CA CYS A 135 -3.17 -36.96 30.48
C CYS A 135 -4.22 -37.99 30.96
N THR A 136 -5.33 -37.49 31.48
CA THR A 136 -6.57 -38.25 31.72
C THR A 136 -7.66 -37.76 30.77
N GLU A 137 -8.91 -38.17 30.97
CA GLU A 137 -10.05 -37.64 30.21
C GLU A 137 -10.27 -36.14 30.42
N THR A 138 -9.90 -35.61 31.59
CA THR A 138 -10.17 -34.20 31.95
C THR A 138 -8.93 -33.40 32.32
N ASP A 139 -7.86 -34.07 32.75
CA ASP A 139 -6.72 -33.42 33.40
C ASP A 139 -5.42 -33.65 32.61
N ILE A 140 -4.61 -32.62 32.53
CA ILE A 140 -3.25 -32.65 31.97
C ILE A 140 -2.31 -32.33 33.13
N LEU A 141 -1.58 -33.34 33.59
CA LEU A 141 -0.55 -33.15 34.60
C LEU A 141 0.71 -32.65 33.90
N CYS A 142 1.21 -31.50 34.32
CA CYS A 142 2.43 -30.90 33.79
C CYS A 142 3.48 -30.64 34.87
N THR A 143 4.75 -30.65 34.46
CA THR A 143 5.84 -29.99 35.19
C THR A 143 5.97 -28.55 34.70
N VAL A 144 6.23 -27.61 35.61
CA VAL A 144 6.54 -26.21 35.24
C VAL A 144 8.02 -26.11 34.88
N ASP A 145 8.34 -25.92 33.60
CA ASP A 145 9.72 -25.74 33.13
C ASP A 145 10.17 -24.28 33.34
N ASN A 146 9.34 -23.33 32.93
CA ASN A 146 9.55 -21.90 33.19
C ASN A 146 8.39 -21.34 34.01
N GLY A 147 8.67 -20.95 35.26
CA GLY A 147 7.69 -20.39 36.19
C GLY A 147 7.55 -18.87 36.09
N GLY A 148 6.57 -18.33 36.79
CA GLY A 148 6.23 -16.91 36.74
C GLY A 148 4.85 -16.61 37.30
N THR A 149 4.44 -15.35 37.22
CA THR A 149 3.12 -14.91 37.69
C THR A 149 2.13 -14.90 36.52
N ILE A 150 1.01 -15.59 36.70
CA ILE A 150 -0.11 -15.63 35.75
C ILE A 150 -1.39 -15.11 36.39
N SER A 151 -2.23 -14.46 35.58
CA SER A 151 -3.57 -14.01 35.97
C SER A 151 -4.64 -14.76 35.18
N SER A 152 -5.91 -14.53 35.48
CA SER A 152 -7.03 -15.22 34.82
C SER A 152 -7.08 -14.96 33.32
N HIS A 153 -7.65 -15.90 32.56
CA HIS A 153 -7.95 -15.73 31.13
C HIS A 153 -6.74 -15.48 30.22
N LYS A 154 -5.54 -15.92 30.61
CA LYS A 154 -4.37 -15.89 29.72
C LYS A 154 -4.46 -16.95 28.63
N GLY A 155 -3.88 -16.62 27.47
CA GLY A 155 -3.84 -17.50 26.31
C GLY A 155 -2.99 -18.74 26.57
N ILE A 156 -3.36 -19.84 25.92
CA ILE A 156 -2.61 -21.10 25.85
C ILE A 156 -2.20 -21.32 24.39
N ASN A 157 -0.92 -21.63 24.18
CA ASN A 157 -0.38 -22.09 22.91
C ASN A 157 0.24 -23.48 23.08
N VAL A 158 0.13 -24.32 22.05
CA VAL A 158 0.65 -25.70 22.10
C VAL A 158 1.50 -25.95 20.86
N PRO A 159 2.78 -25.53 20.87
CA PRO A 159 3.66 -25.64 19.72
C PRO A 159 3.76 -27.07 19.18
N GLY A 160 3.63 -27.21 17.86
CA GLY A 160 3.77 -28.50 17.17
C GLY A 160 2.56 -29.43 17.27
N VAL A 161 1.45 -29.00 17.89
CA VAL A 161 0.21 -29.78 17.99
C VAL A 161 -0.88 -29.17 17.11
N ARG A 162 -1.58 -30.02 16.34
CA ARG A 162 -2.75 -29.62 15.56
C ARG A 162 -4.00 -29.74 16.41
N LEU A 163 -4.52 -28.58 16.83
CA LEU A 163 -5.70 -28.48 17.69
C LEU A 163 -6.98 -28.42 16.86
N SER A 164 -8.02 -29.16 17.23
CA SER A 164 -9.29 -29.23 16.48
C SER A 164 -10.26 -28.10 16.82
N LEU A 165 -9.75 -26.87 16.97
CA LEU A 165 -10.57 -25.69 17.23
C LEU A 165 -11.32 -25.26 15.96
N PRO A 166 -12.63 -24.94 16.07
CA PRO A 166 -13.37 -24.34 14.97
C PRO A 166 -12.75 -23.00 14.60
N PHE A 167 -12.56 -22.72 13.31
CA PHE A 167 -11.89 -21.50 12.87
C PHE A 167 -12.71 -20.24 13.17
N ILE A 168 -14.04 -20.31 13.04
CA ILE A 168 -14.94 -19.17 13.24
C ILE A 168 -15.77 -19.39 14.51
N SER A 169 -15.51 -18.59 15.53
CA SER A 169 -16.33 -18.56 16.75
C SER A 169 -17.66 -17.83 16.52
N GLU A 170 -18.60 -17.98 17.46
CA GLU A 170 -19.86 -17.21 17.40
C GLU A 170 -19.64 -15.70 17.52
N LYS A 171 -18.63 -15.31 18.31
CA LYS A 171 -18.19 -13.92 18.38
C LYS A 171 -17.67 -13.43 17.03
N ASP A 172 -16.85 -14.23 16.34
CA ASP A 172 -16.34 -13.84 15.03
C ASP A 172 -17.50 -13.66 14.03
N ARG A 173 -18.55 -14.51 14.06
CA ARG A 173 -19.74 -14.31 13.20
C ARG A 173 -20.44 -12.97 13.47
N GLN A 174 -20.58 -12.58 14.73
CA GLN A 174 -21.15 -11.29 15.11
C GLN A 174 -20.27 -10.13 14.66
N ASP A 175 -18.95 -10.26 14.81
CA ASP A 175 -17.98 -9.26 14.38
C ASP A 175 -17.99 -9.11 12.85
N LEU A 176 -18.11 -10.21 12.09
CA LEU A 176 -18.28 -10.21 10.63
C LEU A 176 -19.57 -9.50 10.22
N ALA A 177 -20.70 -9.79 10.87
CA ALA A 177 -21.98 -9.14 10.60
C ALA A 177 -21.89 -7.61 10.83
N PHE A 178 -21.22 -7.19 11.91
CA PHE A 178 -20.93 -5.79 12.17
C PHE A 178 -20.04 -5.18 11.07
N GLY A 179 -18.98 -5.87 10.67
CA GLY A 179 -18.07 -5.42 9.60
C GLY A 179 -18.79 -5.19 8.27
N VAL A 180 -19.73 -6.08 7.91
CA VAL A 180 -20.59 -5.94 6.72
C VAL A 180 -21.51 -4.74 6.85
N ALA A 181 -22.25 -4.61 7.96
CA ALA A 181 -23.16 -3.49 8.20
C ALA A 181 -22.44 -2.14 8.15
N GLU A 182 -21.21 -2.08 8.67
CA GLU A 182 -20.38 -0.89 8.70
C GLU A 182 -19.53 -0.67 7.44
N ASN A 183 -19.68 -1.49 6.39
CA ASN A 183 -18.93 -1.37 5.14
C ASN A 183 -17.41 -1.30 5.36
N PHE A 184 -16.88 -2.22 6.16
CA PHE A 184 -15.42 -2.41 6.27
C PHE A 184 -14.82 -2.73 4.89
N ASP A 185 -13.53 -2.45 4.73
CA ASP A 185 -12.84 -2.71 3.46
C ASP A 185 -12.08 -4.04 3.49
N PHE A 186 -11.58 -4.41 4.68
CA PHE A 186 -10.80 -5.61 4.94
C PHE A 186 -11.24 -6.32 6.22
N ILE A 187 -11.05 -7.63 6.23
CA ILE A 187 -11.03 -8.47 7.44
C ILE A 187 -9.66 -9.12 7.54
N ALA A 188 -8.99 -9.02 8.69
CA ALA A 188 -7.82 -9.81 9.02
C ALA A 188 -8.26 -11.02 9.85
N ALA A 189 -8.02 -12.21 9.31
CA ALA A 189 -8.51 -13.48 9.83
C ALA A 189 -7.45 -14.12 10.74
N SER A 190 -7.62 -13.98 12.05
CA SER A 190 -6.70 -14.50 13.08
C SER A 190 -6.56 -16.02 13.05
N PHE A 191 -5.37 -16.50 13.39
CA PHE A 191 -4.96 -17.90 13.47
C PHE A 191 -5.28 -18.72 12.22
N THR A 192 -5.10 -18.13 11.03
CA THR A 192 -5.32 -18.87 9.76
C THR A 192 -4.26 -19.96 9.63
N ARG A 193 -4.72 -21.21 9.48
CA ARG A 193 -3.88 -22.42 9.37
C ARG A 193 -3.96 -23.05 7.99
N THR A 194 -5.12 -22.94 7.32
CA THR A 194 -5.40 -23.65 6.07
C THR A 194 -6.15 -22.77 5.07
N ALA A 195 -6.19 -23.20 3.80
CA ALA A 195 -7.04 -22.56 2.80
C ALA A 195 -8.54 -22.68 3.14
N GLN A 196 -8.93 -23.76 3.83
CA GLN A 196 -10.33 -24.00 4.20
C GLN A 196 -10.85 -22.93 5.17
N ASP A 197 -10.00 -22.47 6.09
CA ASP A 197 -10.32 -21.38 7.04
C ASP A 197 -10.78 -20.11 6.30
N ILE A 198 -10.05 -19.74 5.24
CA ILE A 198 -10.35 -18.56 4.41
C ILE A 198 -11.60 -18.78 3.57
N ILE A 199 -11.82 -19.99 3.06
CA ILE A 199 -13.02 -20.35 2.32
C ILE A 199 -14.25 -20.28 3.23
N GLU A 200 -14.15 -20.78 4.46
CA GLU A 200 -15.22 -20.72 5.46
C GLU A 200 -15.59 -19.26 5.78
N LEU A 201 -14.60 -18.41 6.05
CA LEU A 201 -14.84 -16.99 6.34
C LEU A 201 -15.47 -16.28 5.14
N ARG A 202 -15.03 -16.60 3.92
CA ARG A 202 -15.63 -16.07 2.70
C ARG A 202 -17.09 -16.52 2.53
N SER A 203 -17.40 -17.77 2.88
CA SER A 203 -18.76 -18.30 2.89
C SER A 203 -19.63 -17.56 3.91
N GLU A 204 -19.13 -17.27 5.11
CA GLU A 204 -19.87 -16.47 6.10
C GLU A 204 -20.18 -15.06 5.58
N LEU A 205 -19.23 -14.39 4.91
CA LEU A 205 -19.50 -13.10 4.26
C LEU A 205 -20.56 -13.21 3.15
N GLN A 206 -20.55 -14.28 2.36
CA GLN A 206 -21.55 -14.52 1.33
C GLN A 206 -22.95 -14.75 1.91
N LYS A 207 -23.08 -15.45 3.04
CA LYS A 207 -24.35 -15.61 3.76
C LYS A 207 -24.93 -14.26 4.22
N LEU A 208 -24.04 -13.31 4.52
CA LEU A 208 -24.39 -11.93 4.87
C LEU A 208 -24.60 -11.02 3.63
N GLY A 209 -24.57 -11.57 2.41
CA GLY A 209 -24.72 -10.81 1.16
C GLY A 209 -23.51 -9.95 0.79
N CYS A 210 -22.36 -10.17 1.41
CA CYS A 210 -21.16 -9.37 1.20
C CYS A 210 -20.16 -10.07 0.27
N HIS A 211 -19.84 -9.40 -0.85
CA HIS A 211 -18.86 -9.90 -1.83
C HIS A 211 -17.67 -8.94 -2.03
N SER A 212 -17.68 -7.79 -1.35
CA SER A 212 -16.72 -6.72 -1.58
C SER A 212 -15.55 -6.73 -0.59
N ILE A 213 -15.76 -7.16 0.65
CA ILE A 213 -14.72 -7.18 1.70
C ILE A 213 -13.61 -8.15 1.31
N ARG A 214 -12.36 -7.71 1.47
CA ARG A 214 -11.15 -8.48 1.19
C ARG A 214 -10.66 -9.19 2.46
N ILE A 215 -10.21 -10.43 2.33
CA ILE A 215 -9.73 -11.24 3.45
C ILE A 215 -8.21 -11.28 3.47
N ILE A 216 -7.62 -10.81 4.57
CA ILE A 216 -6.20 -10.86 4.90
C ILE A 216 -5.96 -12.03 5.85
N ALA A 217 -5.32 -13.11 5.40
CA ALA A 217 -4.98 -14.23 6.28
C ALA A 217 -3.87 -13.84 7.27
N LYS A 218 -4.09 -13.98 8.58
CA LYS A 218 -3.04 -13.77 9.58
C LYS A 218 -2.30 -15.09 9.81
N ILE A 219 -1.00 -15.07 9.52
CA ILE A 219 -0.11 -16.23 9.67
C ILE A 219 0.61 -16.10 11.00
N GLU A 220 0.28 -16.99 11.92
CA GLU A 220 0.60 -16.88 13.36
C GLU A 220 1.19 -18.15 13.95
N ASN A 221 1.23 -19.26 13.19
CA ASN A 221 1.75 -20.53 13.68
C ASN A 221 2.45 -21.34 12.58
N ALA A 222 3.09 -22.44 12.99
CA ALA A 222 3.83 -23.33 12.10
C ALA A 222 2.95 -23.92 10.99
N GLU A 223 1.70 -24.27 11.28
CA GLU A 223 0.78 -24.85 10.30
C GLU A 223 0.43 -23.86 9.17
N GLY A 224 0.10 -22.61 9.51
CA GLY A 224 -0.13 -21.55 8.53
C GLY A 224 1.12 -21.26 7.68
N VAL A 225 2.32 -21.35 8.27
CA VAL A 225 3.59 -21.22 7.52
C VAL A 225 3.79 -22.38 6.54
N GLN A 226 3.48 -23.61 6.96
CA GLN A 226 3.59 -24.81 6.10
C GLN A 226 2.60 -24.78 4.94
N ASN A 227 1.36 -24.33 5.19
CA ASN A 227 0.26 -24.29 4.22
C ASN A 227 0.19 -22.99 3.42
N ILE A 228 1.21 -22.13 3.51
CA ILE A 228 1.15 -20.76 2.97
C ILE A 228 0.78 -20.71 1.48
N ASP A 229 1.25 -21.66 0.68
CA ASP A 229 1.00 -21.65 -0.76
C ASP A 229 -0.48 -21.85 -1.09
N ASP A 230 -1.19 -22.70 -0.34
CA ASP A 230 -2.63 -22.90 -0.52
C ASP A 230 -3.45 -21.76 0.09
N ILE A 231 -3.02 -21.20 1.22
CA ILE A 231 -3.66 -20.02 1.83
C ILE A 231 -3.60 -18.84 0.83
N ILE A 232 -2.42 -18.56 0.25
CA ILE A 232 -2.23 -17.48 -0.74
C ILE A 232 -3.20 -17.62 -1.92
N ARG A 233 -3.51 -18.85 -2.37
CA ARG A 233 -4.40 -19.04 -3.53
C ARG A 233 -5.83 -18.57 -3.29
N VAL A 234 -6.28 -18.55 -2.03
CA VAL A 234 -7.68 -18.24 -1.66
C VAL A 234 -7.83 -16.94 -0.86
N SER A 235 -6.72 -16.31 -0.46
CA SER A 235 -6.70 -15.03 0.25
C SER A 235 -6.60 -13.81 -0.68
N ASP A 236 -7.03 -12.65 -0.18
CA ASP A 236 -6.85 -11.37 -0.86
C ASP A 236 -5.55 -10.65 -0.41
N GLY A 237 -4.97 -11.08 0.70
CA GLY A 237 -3.70 -10.63 1.25
C GLY A 237 -3.27 -11.51 2.43
N ILE A 238 -2.08 -11.25 2.97
CA ILE A 238 -1.61 -11.89 4.21
C ILE A 238 -1.08 -10.87 5.20
N MET A 239 -1.12 -11.21 6.49
CA MET A 239 -0.49 -10.48 7.58
C MET A 239 0.44 -11.42 8.33
N ILE A 240 1.67 -10.98 8.55
CA ILE A 240 2.70 -11.72 9.28
C ILE A 240 2.73 -11.14 10.69
N ALA A 241 2.09 -11.82 11.65
CA ALA A 241 2.05 -11.38 13.04
C ALA A 241 3.16 -12.09 13.82
N ARG A 242 4.27 -11.37 13.99
CA ARG A 242 5.55 -11.90 14.48
C ARG A 242 5.54 -12.19 15.97
N GLY A 243 4.74 -11.43 16.73
CA GLY A 243 4.49 -11.66 18.16
C GLY A 243 3.87 -13.04 18.36
N ASP A 244 2.70 -13.28 17.78
CA ASP A 244 1.99 -14.56 17.89
C ASP A 244 2.82 -15.72 17.31
N MET A 245 3.45 -15.51 16.16
CA MET A 245 4.34 -16.52 15.55
C MET A 245 5.56 -16.85 16.41
N GLY A 246 6.13 -15.86 17.09
CA GLY A 246 7.29 -16.05 17.97
C GLY A 246 6.99 -16.83 19.24
N VAL A 247 5.70 -17.01 19.59
CA VAL A 247 5.28 -17.90 20.68
C VAL A 247 5.34 -19.36 20.24
N GLU A 248 4.97 -19.67 18.99
CA GLU A 248 4.87 -21.05 18.50
C GLU A 248 6.08 -21.56 17.72
N ILE A 249 6.88 -20.64 17.15
CA ILE A 249 8.03 -20.96 16.31
C ILE A 249 9.27 -20.35 16.96
N PRO A 250 10.42 -21.07 17.00
CA PRO A 250 11.67 -20.53 17.51
C PRO A 250 12.00 -19.15 16.94
N MET A 251 12.39 -18.21 17.81
CA MET A 251 12.58 -16.81 17.46
C MET A 251 13.63 -16.60 16.36
N GLU A 252 14.64 -17.47 16.28
CA GLU A 252 15.70 -17.44 15.28
C GLU A 252 15.23 -17.78 13.86
N GLU A 253 14.09 -18.48 13.73
CA GLU A 253 13.49 -18.83 12.43
C GLU A 253 12.59 -17.72 11.87
N ILE A 254 12.05 -16.85 12.75
CA ILE A 254 11.08 -15.80 12.39
C ILE A 254 11.58 -14.89 11.26
N PRO A 255 12.83 -14.38 11.28
CA PRO A 255 13.32 -13.51 10.20
C PRO A 255 13.35 -14.22 8.82
N ILE A 256 13.64 -15.52 8.80
CA ILE A 256 13.70 -16.33 7.58
C ILE A 256 12.29 -16.55 7.03
N ILE A 257 11.35 -16.90 7.92
CA ILE A 257 9.95 -17.12 7.58
C ILE A 257 9.33 -15.82 7.06
N GLN A 258 9.52 -14.68 7.73
CA GLN A 258 9.03 -13.37 7.27
C GLN A 258 9.42 -13.11 5.81
N LYS A 259 10.72 -13.23 5.49
CA LYS A 259 11.24 -13.02 4.13
C LYS A 259 10.57 -13.93 3.11
N LYS A 260 10.43 -15.21 3.44
CA LYS A 260 9.79 -16.22 2.59
C LYS A 260 8.32 -15.89 2.34
N LEU A 261 7.56 -15.56 3.38
CA LEU A 261 6.14 -15.22 3.30
C LEU A 261 5.91 -13.95 2.46
N ILE A 262 6.68 -12.89 2.71
CA ILE A 262 6.60 -11.64 1.93
C ILE A 262 6.88 -11.92 0.45
N LYS A 263 7.95 -12.65 0.14
CA LYS A 263 8.31 -12.97 -1.25
C LYS A 263 7.21 -13.75 -1.96
N LYS A 264 6.70 -14.82 -1.35
CA LYS A 264 5.64 -15.67 -1.94
C LYS A 264 4.37 -14.87 -2.22
N ALA A 265 3.84 -14.16 -1.22
CA ALA A 265 2.59 -13.42 -1.36
C ALA A 265 2.73 -12.22 -2.32
N SER A 266 3.83 -11.48 -2.25
CA SER A 266 4.09 -10.36 -3.18
C SER A 266 4.20 -10.84 -4.64
N ASN A 267 4.85 -12.00 -4.88
CA ASN A 267 4.94 -12.58 -6.23
C ASN A 267 3.57 -13.04 -6.76
N ALA A 268 2.69 -13.52 -5.88
CA ALA A 268 1.29 -13.82 -6.20
C ALA A 268 0.42 -12.55 -6.42
N GLY A 269 0.98 -11.35 -6.30
CA GLY A 269 0.25 -10.09 -6.45
C GLY A 269 -0.63 -9.74 -5.25
N LEU A 270 -0.45 -10.41 -4.12
CA LEU A 270 -1.16 -10.14 -2.89
C LEU A 270 -0.52 -9.00 -2.09
N GLN A 271 -1.35 -8.35 -1.27
CA GLN A 271 -0.90 -7.38 -0.29
C GLN A 271 -0.35 -8.12 0.94
N VAL A 272 0.76 -7.62 1.48
CA VAL A 272 1.42 -8.20 2.65
C VAL A 272 1.57 -7.14 3.74
N ILE A 273 1.11 -7.44 4.95
CA ILE A 273 1.27 -6.60 6.13
C ILE A 273 2.31 -7.24 7.04
N THR A 274 3.36 -6.52 7.40
CA THR A 274 4.27 -6.92 8.49
C THR A 274 3.78 -6.27 9.78
N ALA A 275 3.50 -7.08 10.79
CA ALA A 275 2.76 -6.68 11.98
C ALA A 275 3.48 -7.07 13.28
N THR A 276 3.09 -6.38 14.36
CA THR A 276 3.56 -6.54 15.76
C THR A 276 5.04 -6.23 15.97
N GLN A 277 5.44 -5.76 17.16
CA GLN A 277 6.84 -5.48 17.53
C GLN A 277 7.59 -4.57 16.53
N MET A 278 6.89 -3.60 15.92
CA MET A 278 7.52 -2.71 14.93
C MET A 278 8.24 -1.54 15.62
N LEU A 279 7.52 -0.74 16.40
CA LEU A 279 8.07 0.38 17.17
C LEU A 279 7.59 0.31 18.63
N ASP A 280 7.51 -0.88 19.20
CA ASP A 280 6.84 -1.17 20.48
C ASP A 280 7.31 -0.27 21.64
N SER A 281 8.60 0.05 21.70
CA SER A 281 9.17 0.95 22.70
C SER A 281 8.53 2.35 22.67
N MET A 282 7.93 2.74 21.54
CA MET A 282 7.23 4.02 21.39
C MET A 282 5.86 4.07 22.06
N ILE A 283 5.36 2.95 22.60
CA ILE A 283 4.24 2.96 23.55
C ILE A 283 4.58 3.87 24.74
N LYS A 284 5.82 3.79 25.23
CA LYS A 284 6.29 4.51 26.42
C LYS A 284 7.28 5.62 26.12
N ASN A 285 7.94 5.59 24.96
CA ASN A 285 9.04 6.50 24.63
C ASN A 285 8.75 7.34 23.38
N PRO A 286 9.24 8.59 23.30
CA PRO A 286 9.02 9.43 22.11
C PRO A 286 9.89 9.03 20.91
N ARG A 287 10.80 8.07 21.05
CA ARG A 287 11.70 7.62 19.99
C ARG A 287 11.87 6.10 20.07
N PRO A 288 11.96 5.41 18.93
CA PRO A 288 12.20 3.98 18.90
C PRO A 288 13.67 3.68 19.17
N THR A 289 13.96 2.43 19.44
CA THR A 289 15.32 1.91 19.48
C THR A 289 15.92 1.82 18.08
N ARG A 290 17.25 1.68 18.01
CA ARG A 290 17.94 1.42 16.72
C ARG A 290 17.56 0.06 16.13
N ALA A 291 17.29 -0.93 16.99
CA ALA A 291 16.88 -2.26 16.58
C ALA A 291 15.52 -2.22 15.87
N GLU A 292 14.54 -1.55 16.48
CA GLU A 292 13.19 -1.36 15.89
C GLU A 292 13.24 -0.61 14.56
N ALA A 293 14.01 0.49 14.49
CA ALA A 293 14.15 1.22 13.23
C ALA A 293 14.78 0.35 12.12
N THR A 294 15.72 -0.52 12.49
CA THR A 294 16.36 -1.48 11.56
C THR A 294 15.38 -2.58 11.14
N ASP A 295 14.55 -3.05 12.06
CA ASP A 295 13.55 -4.08 11.80
C ASP A 295 12.46 -3.58 10.84
N VAL A 296 11.93 -2.37 11.07
CA VAL A 296 11.00 -1.71 10.13
C VAL A 296 11.64 -1.55 8.74
N ALA A 297 12.89 -1.09 8.67
CA ALA A 297 13.60 -0.95 7.40
C ALA A 297 13.78 -2.31 6.68
N ASN A 298 14.09 -3.37 7.42
CA ASN A 298 14.22 -4.72 6.85
C ASN A 298 12.91 -5.26 6.31
N ALA A 299 11.78 -5.05 6.98
CA ALA A 299 10.47 -5.43 6.45
C ALA A 299 10.18 -4.75 5.08
N ILE A 300 10.62 -3.50 4.92
CA ILE A 300 10.53 -2.75 3.66
C ILE A 300 11.50 -3.30 2.61
N TYR A 301 12.74 -3.60 2.98
CA TYR A 301 13.70 -4.23 2.08
C TYR A 301 13.23 -5.60 1.60
N ASP A 302 12.54 -6.36 2.44
CA ASP A 302 11.94 -7.65 2.11
C ASP A 302 10.76 -7.51 1.14
N GLY A 303 10.19 -6.31 1.03
CA GLY A 303 9.17 -5.96 0.05
C GLY A 303 7.74 -5.99 0.59
N THR A 304 7.55 -5.80 1.90
CA THR A 304 6.21 -5.70 2.50
C THR A 304 5.36 -4.62 1.81
N SER A 305 4.04 -4.83 1.73
CA SER A 305 3.15 -3.81 1.16
C SER A 305 2.81 -2.74 2.19
N ALA A 306 2.67 -3.17 3.44
CA ALA A 306 2.37 -2.31 4.56
C ALA A 306 3.10 -2.73 5.84
N ILE A 307 3.23 -1.78 6.75
CA ILE A 307 3.78 -1.93 8.09
C ILE A 307 2.70 -1.49 9.09
N MET A 308 2.56 -2.20 10.21
CA MET A 308 1.46 -2.02 11.15
C MET A 308 1.93 -1.59 12.54
N LEU A 309 1.26 -0.58 13.08
CA LEU A 309 1.35 -0.18 14.49
C LEU A 309 0.20 -0.81 15.28
N SER A 310 0.54 -1.42 16.41
CA SER A 310 -0.38 -2.10 17.32
C SER A 310 -0.62 -1.26 18.56
N GLY A 311 0.04 -1.55 19.68
CA GLY A 311 -0.10 -0.82 20.94
C GLY A 311 0.38 0.62 20.83
N GLU A 312 1.33 0.90 19.93
CA GLU A 312 1.94 2.22 19.74
C GLU A 312 0.89 3.29 19.43
N THR A 313 -0.11 2.96 18.60
CA THR A 313 -1.21 3.86 18.27
C THR A 313 -2.46 3.60 19.10
N ALA A 314 -2.72 2.36 19.51
CA ALA A 314 -3.95 2.04 20.23
C ALA A 314 -3.96 2.58 21.67
N ALA A 315 -2.85 2.42 22.40
CA ALA A 315 -2.77 2.74 23.83
C ALA A 315 -1.48 3.46 24.24
N GLY A 316 -0.59 3.75 23.28
CA GLY A 316 0.70 4.41 23.54
C GLY A 316 0.57 5.89 23.90
N LEU A 317 1.61 6.42 24.56
CA LEU A 317 1.74 7.83 24.92
C LEU A 317 2.04 8.74 23.73
N TYR A 318 2.52 8.18 22.61
CA TYR A 318 3.03 8.93 21.46
C TYR A 318 2.45 8.46 20.11
N PRO A 319 1.12 8.30 19.96
CA PRO A 319 0.52 7.64 18.80
C PRO A 319 0.81 8.36 17.49
N VAL A 320 0.65 9.68 17.43
CA VAL A 320 0.93 10.48 16.23
C VAL A 320 2.41 10.47 15.88
N LEU A 321 3.29 10.52 16.89
CA LEU A 321 4.74 10.51 16.67
C LEU A 321 5.24 9.14 16.19
N ALA A 322 4.61 8.04 16.63
CA ALA A 322 4.88 6.70 16.12
C ALA A 322 4.58 6.61 14.61
N VAL A 323 3.42 7.13 14.15
CA VAL A 323 3.08 7.17 12.72
C VAL A 323 4.08 8.02 11.92
N LYS A 324 4.41 9.23 12.41
CA LYS A 324 5.42 10.09 11.75
C LYS A 324 6.78 9.42 11.65
N THR A 325 7.19 8.71 12.71
CA THR A 325 8.46 7.98 12.74
C THR A 325 8.46 6.81 11.77
N MET A 326 7.39 6.02 11.77
CA MET A 326 7.18 4.92 10.82
C MET A 326 7.22 5.41 9.37
N ALA A 327 6.55 6.53 9.07
CA ALA A 327 6.58 7.16 7.76
C ALA A 327 8.00 7.61 7.35
N LYS A 328 8.73 8.25 8.27
CA LYS A 328 10.10 8.73 8.04
C LYS A 328 11.08 7.59 7.76
N ILE A 329 10.98 6.49 8.51
CA ILE A 329 11.80 5.28 8.27
C ILE A 329 11.48 4.72 6.88
N ALA A 330 10.19 4.63 6.53
CA ALA A 330 9.79 4.10 5.24
C ALA A 330 10.30 4.93 4.07
N GLU A 331 10.10 6.24 4.09
CA GLU A 331 10.57 7.13 3.02
C GLU A 331 12.09 7.10 2.88
N ARG A 332 12.83 7.10 3.99
CA ARG A 332 14.30 7.04 3.95
C ARG A 332 14.78 5.72 3.36
N THR A 333 14.19 4.60 3.78
CA THR A 333 14.54 3.25 3.31
C THR A 333 14.21 3.11 1.83
N GLU A 334 13.04 3.56 1.40
CA GLU A 334 12.60 3.48 0.00
C GLU A 334 13.49 4.27 -0.95
N ASN A 335 14.02 5.42 -0.51
CA ASN A 335 14.93 6.24 -1.31
C ASN A 335 16.31 5.59 -1.50
N ASP A 336 16.69 4.61 -0.67
CA ASP A 336 17.95 3.87 -0.78
C ASP A 336 17.83 2.65 -1.72
N ILE A 337 16.61 2.22 -2.02
CA ILE A 337 16.36 1.02 -2.84
C ILE A 337 16.61 1.29 -4.32
N ASN A 338 17.52 0.52 -4.93
CA ASN A 338 17.64 0.45 -6.39
C ASN A 338 16.52 -0.42 -7.00
N TYR A 339 15.36 0.19 -7.25
CA TYR A 339 14.20 -0.51 -7.81
C TYR A 339 14.42 -1.07 -9.22
N ILE A 340 15.22 -0.41 -10.05
CA ILE A 340 15.50 -0.86 -11.43
C ILE A 340 16.26 -2.18 -11.38
N GLU A 341 17.31 -2.25 -10.56
CA GLU A 341 18.09 -3.47 -10.40
C GLU A 341 17.27 -4.59 -9.76
N ARG A 342 16.48 -4.28 -8.73
CA ARG A 342 15.56 -5.24 -8.11
C ARG A 342 14.54 -5.79 -9.11
N PHE A 343 13.98 -4.95 -9.96
CA PHE A 343 13.04 -5.36 -11.00
C PHE A 343 13.72 -6.32 -12.00
N LYS A 344 14.93 -6.01 -12.47
CA LYS A 344 15.70 -6.85 -13.42
C LYS A 344 16.11 -8.20 -12.83
N LYS A 345 16.48 -8.25 -11.55
CA LYS A 345 16.91 -9.48 -10.86
C LYS A 345 15.75 -10.33 -10.35
N ARG A 346 14.51 -9.85 -10.48
CA ARG A 346 13.38 -10.50 -9.84
C ARG A 346 13.04 -11.80 -10.54
N ASP A 347 13.07 -12.86 -9.75
CA ASP A 347 12.63 -14.17 -10.19
C ASP A 347 11.12 -14.32 -9.98
N PHE A 348 10.40 -14.60 -11.06
CA PHE A 348 8.96 -14.83 -11.04
C PHE A 348 8.70 -16.32 -11.30
N ASP A 349 8.33 -17.03 -10.25
CA ASP A 349 7.98 -18.45 -10.29
C ASP A 349 6.54 -18.68 -10.83
N GLU A 350 5.97 -17.69 -11.55
CA GLU A 350 4.60 -17.72 -12.06
C GLU A 350 4.62 -18.03 -13.57
N GLN A 351 3.73 -18.94 -14.01
CA GLN A 351 3.46 -19.14 -15.44
C GLN A 351 2.94 -17.82 -16.04
N PRO A 352 3.61 -17.24 -17.05
CA PRO A 352 3.23 -15.95 -17.61
C PRO A 352 1.80 -16.00 -18.17
N ASN A 353 0.93 -15.13 -17.64
CA ASN A 353 -0.38 -14.82 -18.23
C ASN A 353 -0.41 -13.41 -18.84
N VAL A 354 -1.42 -13.12 -19.67
CA VAL A 354 -1.56 -11.82 -20.36
C VAL A 354 -1.42 -10.64 -19.39
N THR A 355 -2.12 -10.70 -18.26
CA THR A 355 -2.09 -9.67 -17.21
C THR A 355 -0.68 -9.45 -16.67
N SER A 356 0.05 -10.53 -16.35
CA SER A 356 1.42 -10.46 -15.84
C SER A 356 2.39 -9.92 -16.89
N ALA A 357 2.24 -10.31 -18.16
CA ALA A 357 3.09 -9.89 -19.27
C ALA A 357 2.91 -8.39 -19.57
N ILE A 358 1.66 -7.92 -19.67
CA ILE A 358 1.34 -6.51 -19.88
C ILE A 358 1.79 -5.66 -18.68
N SER A 359 1.62 -6.17 -17.45
CA SER A 359 2.06 -5.48 -16.25
C SER A 359 3.59 -5.34 -16.19
N HIS A 360 4.32 -6.39 -16.55
CA HIS A 360 5.77 -6.36 -16.67
C HIS A 360 6.21 -5.36 -17.76
N ALA A 361 5.65 -5.47 -18.96
CA ALA A 361 5.94 -4.56 -20.07
C ALA A 361 5.64 -3.10 -19.73
N THR A 362 4.58 -2.83 -18.96
CA THR A 362 4.24 -1.49 -18.46
C THR A 362 5.36 -0.93 -17.59
N CYS A 363 5.86 -1.73 -16.64
CA CYS A 363 6.98 -1.31 -15.80
C CYS A 363 8.27 -1.10 -16.61
N THR A 364 8.62 -2.02 -17.50
CA THR A 364 9.78 -1.91 -18.39
C THR A 364 9.71 -0.64 -19.24
N THR A 365 8.57 -0.41 -19.90
CA THR A 365 8.35 0.78 -20.76
C THR A 365 8.47 2.07 -19.95
N ALA A 366 7.93 2.10 -18.72
CA ALA A 366 8.04 3.27 -17.86
C ALA A 366 9.50 3.60 -17.53
N TYR A 367 10.34 2.58 -17.29
CA TYR A 367 11.78 2.76 -17.08
C TYR A 367 12.50 3.25 -18.34
N ASP A 368 12.28 2.60 -19.47
CA ASP A 368 13.02 2.87 -20.70
C ASP A 368 12.72 4.28 -21.25
N LEU A 369 11.49 4.75 -21.08
CA LEU A 369 11.06 6.06 -21.55
C LEU A 369 11.21 7.18 -20.51
N GLY A 370 11.64 6.87 -19.29
CA GLY A 370 11.72 7.84 -18.20
C GLY A 370 10.37 8.48 -17.87
N ALA A 371 9.29 7.67 -17.87
CA ALA A 371 7.95 8.14 -17.57
C ALA A 371 7.86 8.71 -16.15
N VAL A 372 7.04 9.74 -15.95
CA VAL A 372 6.85 10.35 -14.63
C VAL A 372 5.98 9.48 -13.72
N ALA A 373 5.02 8.76 -14.29
CA ALA A 373 4.09 7.90 -13.56
C ALA A 373 3.58 6.73 -14.42
N ILE A 374 3.15 5.67 -13.73
CA ILE A 374 2.31 4.63 -14.31
C ILE A 374 0.86 4.94 -13.92
N ILE A 375 -0.04 5.05 -14.90
CA ILE A 375 -1.46 5.27 -14.68
C ILE A 375 -2.20 3.96 -14.93
N THR A 376 -3.05 3.55 -13.99
CA THR A 376 -3.89 2.37 -14.15
C THR A 376 -5.36 2.72 -14.03
N VAL A 377 -6.21 2.05 -14.79
CA VAL A 377 -7.67 2.10 -14.57
C VAL A 377 -8.19 0.72 -14.20
N THR A 378 -9.01 0.66 -13.15
CA THR A 378 -9.42 -0.62 -12.57
C THR A 378 -10.78 -0.54 -11.88
N LYS A 379 -11.62 -1.57 -12.08
CA LYS A 379 -12.87 -1.75 -11.30
C LYS A 379 -12.69 -2.51 -9.99
N THR A 380 -11.71 -3.42 -9.87
CA THR A 380 -11.53 -4.30 -8.69
C THR A 380 -10.19 -4.11 -7.96
N GLY A 381 -9.41 -3.12 -8.37
CA GLY A 381 -8.02 -2.89 -7.95
C GLY A 381 -6.98 -3.88 -8.51
N ARG A 382 -7.39 -4.90 -9.29
CA ARG A 382 -6.48 -5.96 -9.76
C ARG A 382 -5.32 -5.41 -10.60
N THR A 383 -5.60 -4.56 -11.59
CA THR A 383 -4.55 -3.95 -12.43
C THR A 383 -3.49 -3.24 -11.58
N ALA A 384 -3.94 -2.40 -10.62
CA ALA A 384 -3.03 -1.67 -9.74
C ALA A 384 -2.18 -2.62 -8.87
N ARG A 385 -2.77 -3.69 -8.33
CA ARG A 385 -2.02 -4.71 -7.56
C ARG A 385 -1.03 -5.47 -8.43
N MET A 386 -1.38 -5.80 -9.66
CA MET A 386 -0.48 -6.49 -10.59
C MET A 386 0.71 -5.63 -11.02
N ILE A 387 0.54 -4.32 -11.18
CA ILE A 387 1.66 -3.39 -11.37
C ILE A 387 2.46 -3.24 -10.08
N SER A 388 1.78 -3.04 -8.96
CA SER A 388 2.39 -2.91 -7.63
C SER A 388 3.29 -4.09 -7.29
N LYS A 389 2.90 -5.32 -7.69
CA LYS A 389 3.66 -6.54 -7.49
C LYS A 389 5.09 -6.41 -8.00
N TYR A 390 5.32 -5.73 -9.14
CA TYR A 390 6.65 -5.54 -9.73
C TYR A 390 7.52 -4.50 -9.00
N ARG A 391 6.95 -3.78 -8.03
CA ARG A 391 7.63 -2.74 -7.23
C ARG A 391 8.32 -1.65 -8.07
N PRO A 392 7.63 -0.99 -9.03
CA PRO A 392 8.26 0.05 -9.84
C PRO A 392 8.72 1.26 -9.01
N SER A 393 9.79 1.93 -9.45
CA SER A 393 10.25 3.20 -8.86
C SER A 393 9.25 4.33 -9.10
N HIS A 394 8.52 4.27 -10.22
CA HIS A 394 7.49 5.23 -10.57
C HIS A 394 6.28 5.13 -9.62
N PRO A 395 5.60 6.24 -9.31
CA PRO A 395 4.31 6.20 -8.64
C PRO A 395 3.27 5.51 -9.52
N ILE A 396 2.37 4.75 -8.89
CA ILE A 396 1.26 4.10 -9.58
C ILE A 396 0.00 4.88 -9.27
N ILE A 397 -0.51 5.66 -10.20
CA ILE A 397 -1.74 6.44 -10.04
C ILE A 397 -2.89 5.58 -10.55
N SER A 398 -3.80 5.16 -9.67
CA SER A 398 -4.86 4.23 -10.05
C SER A 398 -6.25 4.85 -9.98
N GLY A 399 -6.86 5.05 -11.15
CA GLY A 399 -8.26 5.43 -11.30
C GLY A 399 -9.21 4.26 -11.04
N THR A 400 -10.26 4.52 -10.28
CA THR A 400 -11.41 3.61 -10.07
C THR A 400 -12.70 4.40 -10.00
N THR A 401 -13.81 3.78 -10.42
CA THR A 401 -15.16 4.32 -10.23
C THR A 401 -15.75 3.94 -8.87
N GLU A 402 -15.20 2.91 -8.24
CA GLU A 402 -15.76 2.32 -7.01
C GLU A 402 -15.09 2.90 -5.75
N PRO A 403 -15.85 3.57 -4.84
CA PRO A 403 -15.30 4.11 -3.60
C PRO A 403 -14.72 3.06 -2.66
N THR A 404 -15.28 1.84 -2.64
CA THR A 404 -14.73 0.74 -1.84
C THR A 404 -13.37 0.27 -2.37
N VAL A 405 -13.22 0.19 -3.68
CA VAL A 405 -11.95 -0.20 -4.30
C VAL A 405 -10.90 0.90 -4.17
N LEU A 406 -11.33 2.18 -4.19
CA LEU A 406 -10.46 3.32 -3.87
C LEU A 406 -9.76 3.11 -2.52
N ARG A 407 -10.52 2.74 -1.49
CA ARG A 407 -10.00 2.48 -0.14
C ARG A 407 -9.19 1.19 -0.07
N GLN A 408 -9.65 0.11 -0.71
CA GLN A 408 -8.87 -1.14 -0.76
C GLN A 408 -7.51 -0.97 -1.43
N MET A 409 -7.38 -0.05 -2.39
CA MET A 409 -6.10 0.26 -3.01
C MET A 409 -5.14 1.00 -2.07
N SER A 410 -5.62 1.59 -0.96
CA SER A 410 -4.77 2.25 0.04
C SER A 410 -3.84 1.28 0.78
N LEU A 411 -4.08 -0.03 0.70
CA LEU A 411 -3.17 -1.08 1.19
C LEU A 411 -2.17 -1.57 0.11
N SER A 412 -2.34 -1.16 -1.15
CA SER A 412 -1.47 -1.60 -2.26
C SER A 412 -0.18 -0.77 -2.31
N TRP A 413 0.97 -1.43 -2.22
CA TRP A 413 2.28 -0.78 -2.25
C TRP A 413 2.44 0.17 -3.46
N GLY A 414 2.92 1.39 -3.23
CA GLY A 414 3.23 2.36 -4.30
C GLY A 414 2.02 2.93 -5.05
N VAL A 415 0.80 2.50 -4.72
CA VAL A 415 -0.43 2.96 -5.39
C VAL A 415 -0.98 4.23 -4.73
N VAL A 416 -1.31 5.22 -5.54
CA VAL A 416 -2.05 6.43 -5.19
C VAL A 416 -3.42 6.32 -5.87
N PRO A 417 -4.47 5.94 -5.12
CA PRO A 417 -5.78 5.73 -5.72
C PRO A 417 -6.51 7.07 -5.91
N ILE A 418 -7.19 7.23 -7.05
CA ILE A 418 -8.02 8.39 -7.37
C ILE A 418 -9.40 7.94 -7.86
N LEU A 419 -10.44 8.66 -7.46
CA LEU A 419 -11.79 8.41 -7.95
C LEU A 419 -11.95 9.08 -9.32
N VAL A 420 -12.48 8.34 -10.28
CA VAL A 420 -12.78 8.81 -11.63
C VAL A 420 -14.22 8.44 -11.99
N ASP A 421 -14.75 9.13 -13.00
CA ASP A 421 -16.10 8.87 -13.50
C ASP A 421 -16.05 7.74 -14.54
N GLU A 422 -17.15 7.01 -14.67
CA GLU A 422 -17.32 6.03 -15.74
C GLU A 422 -17.35 6.74 -17.10
N LYS A 423 -16.80 6.08 -18.13
CA LYS A 423 -16.72 6.58 -19.51
C LYS A 423 -17.06 5.46 -20.48
N ASP A 424 -17.59 5.84 -21.63
CA ASP A 424 -18.16 4.90 -22.60
C ASP A 424 -17.09 4.29 -23.54
N ASN A 425 -15.95 4.96 -23.70
CA ASN A 425 -14.83 4.45 -24.50
C ASN A 425 -13.47 4.66 -23.81
N THR A 426 -12.48 3.90 -24.32
CA THR A 426 -11.15 3.79 -23.72
C THR A 426 -10.36 5.10 -23.78
N ASP A 427 -10.44 5.84 -24.89
CA ASP A 427 -9.69 7.09 -25.02
C ASP A 427 -10.24 8.18 -24.08
N GLU A 428 -11.56 8.34 -24.00
CA GLU A 428 -12.19 9.25 -23.03
C GLU A 428 -11.84 8.89 -21.58
N LEU A 429 -11.79 7.60 -21.25
CA LEU A 429 -11.40 7.13 -19.93
C LEU A 429 -9.95 7.49 -19.61
N PHE A 430 -9.04 7.31 -20.58
CA PHE A 430 -7.62 7.65 -20.42
C PHE A 430 -7.42 9.15 -20.26
N ASP A 431 -8.08 9.96 -21.08
CA ASP A 431 -8.00 11.40 -20.96
C ASP A 431 -8.62 11.87 -19.63
N HIS A 432 -9.70 11.23 -19.18
CA HIS A 432 -10.32 11.57 -17.89
C HIS A 432 -9.40 11.27 -16.71
N VAL A 433 -8.79 10.07 -16.65
CA VAL A 433 -7.89 9.71 -15.55
C VAL A 433 -6.62 10.59 -15.54
N ILE A 434 -6.07 10.93 -16.70
CA ILE A 434 -4.93 11.85 -16.82
C ILE A 434 -5.32 13.24 -16.33
N ASN A 435 -6.45 13.77 -16.80
CA ASN A 435 -6.94 15.08 -16.38
C ASN A 435 -7.22 15.14 -14.88
N THR A 436 -7.73 14.05 -14.30
CA THR A 436 -7.97 13.94 -12.86
C THR A 436 -6.67 13.89 -12.07
N ALA A 437 -5.70 13.10 -12.52
CA ALA A 437 -4.36 13.06 -11.95
C ALA A 437 -3.66 14.43 -12.01
N ARG A 438 -3.82 15.15 -13.12
CA ARG A 438 -3.29 16.52 -13.30
C ARG A 438 -3.96 17.51 -12.34
N LYS A 439 -5.29 17.50 -12.22
CA LYS A 439 -6.04 18.37 -11.29
C LYS A 439 -5.62 18.16 -9.84
N ARG A 440 -5.23 16.93 -9.48
CA ARG A 440 -4.70 16.56 -8.15
C ARG A 440 -3.19 16.83 -7.99
N GLY A 441 -2.52 17.40 -9.01
CA GLY A 441 -1.09 17.73 -8.97
C GLY A 441 -0.15 16.52 -9.02
N LEU A 442 -0.64 15.34 -9.42
CA LEU A 442 0.15 14.10 -9.48
C LEU A 442 0.98 13.98 -10.76
N VAL A 443 0.56 14.67 -11.82
CA VAL A 443 1.26 14.81 -13.11
C VAL A 443 1.08 16.24 -13.63
N ARG A 444 1.93 16.68 -14.54
CA ARG A 444 1.92 18.03 -15.14
C ARG A 444 1.83 17.94 -16.65
N ASP A 445 1.38 19.02 -17.29
CA ASP A 445 1.40 19.09 -18.75
C ASP A 445 2.82 18.89 -19.28
N GLY A 446 2.93 18.17 -20.40
CA GLY A 446 4.17 17.69 -20.97
C GLY A 446 4.65 16.35 -20.43
N ASP A 447 4.29 15.92 -19.21
CA ASP A 447 4.79 14.66 -18.61
C ASP A 447 4.48 13.44 -19.48
N LEU A 448 5.44 12.51 -19.55
CA LEU A 448 5.22 11.23 -20.22
C LEU A 448 4.70 10.22 -19.20
N VAL A 449 3.59 9.55 -19.51
CA VAL A 449 2.98 8.53 -18.65
C VAL A 449 2.78 7.23 -19.41
N VAL A 450 2.85 6.11 -18.69
CA VAL A 450 2.48 4.79 -19.23
C VAL A 450 1.17 4.37 -18.59
N ILE A 451 0.18 4.09 -19.42
CA ILE A 451 -1.18 3.76 -19.04
C ILE A 451 -1.43 2.28 -19.27
N THR A 452 -2.09 1.61 -18.33
CA THR A 452 -2.55 0.24 -18.51
C THR A 452 -3.94 0.01 -17.93
N ALA A 453 -4.72 -0.83 -18.61
CA ALA A 453 -6.09 -1.14 -18.25
C ALA A 453 -6.52 -2.52 -18.79
N GLY A 454 -7.72 -2.94 -18.39
CA GLY A 454 -8.44 -4.06 -19.00
C GLY A 454 -9.49 -3.56 -19.98
N VAL A 455 -9.51 -4.12 -21.19
CA VAL A 455 -10.56 -3.91 -22.19
C VAL A 455 -11.22 -5.25 -22.55
N PRO A 456 -12.55 -5.31 -22.80
CA PRO A 456 -13.51 -4.20 -22.86
C PRO A 456 -13.75 -3.53 -21.50
N LEU A 457 -14.05 -2.23 -21.53
CA LEU A 457 -14.31 -1.44 -20.32
C LEU A 457 -15.49 -2.03 -19.54
N GLY A 458 -15.43 -1.90 -18.22
CA GLY A 458 -16.49 -2.39 -17.35
C GLY A 458 -16.43 -3.87 -17.00
N VAL A 459 -15.68 -4.68 -17.76
CA VAL A 459 -15.47 -6.10 -17.46
C VAL A 459 -14.24 -6.28 -16.58
N SER A 460 -14.41 -6.88 -15.42
CA SER A 460 -13.30 -7.19 -14.52
C SER A 460 -12.57 -8.46 -14.97
N GLY A 461 -11.25 -8.53 -14.74
CA GLY A 461 -10.53 -9.80 -14.72
C GLY A 461 -9.28 -9.89 -15.60
N THR A 462 -9.08 -9.01 -16.57
CA THR A 462 -7.90 -9.00 -17.43
C THR A 462 -7.27 -7.61 -17.52
N THR A 463 -5.94 -7.54 -17.50
CA THR A 463 -5.18 -6.35 -17.90
C THR A 463 -4.50 -6.70 -19.21
N ASN A 464 -4.89 -6.05 -20.30
CA ASN A 464 -4.49 -6.46 -21.65
C ASN A 464 -4.07 -5.29 -22.56
N LEU A 465 -4.04 -4.07 -22.05
CA LEU A 465 -3.70 -2.87 -22.80
C LEU A 465 -2.54 -2.11 -22.14
N LEU A 466 -1.62 -1.63 -22.97
CA LEU A 466 -0.57 -0.67 -22.63
C LEU A 466 -0.61 0.49 -23.64
N LYS A 467 -0.61 1.73 -23.14
CA LYS A 467 -0.55 2.96 -23.96
C LYS A 467 0.48 3.92 -23.35
N VAL A 468 1.32 4.53 -24.18
CA VAL A 468 2.21 5.62 -23.76
C VAL A 468 1.58 6.93 -24.22
N GLN A 469 1.49 7.92 -23.34
CA GLN A 469 0.80 9.17 -23.63
C GLN A 469 1.53 10.36 -22.97
N LEU A 470 1.54 11.50 -23.66
CA LEU A 470 1.95 12.78 -23.08
C LEU A 470 0.75 13.43 -22.40
N VAL A 471 0.97 14.03 -21.23
CA VAL A 471 -0.07 14.74 -20.47
C VAL A 471 -0.30 16.13 -21.09
N GLY A 472 -1.56 16.49 -21.31
CA GLY A 472 -1.96 17.76 -21.92
C GLY A 472 -1.96 17.72 -23.45
N ASP A 473 -2.41 18.82 -24.07
CA ASP A 473 -2.46 18.89 -25.54
C ASP A 473 -1.12 19.38 -26.07
N VAL A 474 -0.22 18.45 -26.36
CA VAL A 474 1.01 18.76 -27.09
C VAL A 474 0.60 19.15 -28.51
N LEU A 475 0.78 20.42 -28.82
CA LEU A 475 0.41 21.00 -30.10
C LEU A 475 1.45 20.65 -31.18
N VAL A 476 2.74 20.66 -30.80
CA VAL A 476 3.87 20.37 -31.68
C VAL A 476 5.03 19.81 -30.87
N SER A 477 5.82 18.90 -31.44
CA SER A 477 7.11 18.46 -30.90
C SER A 477 8.23 18.66 -31.94
N GLY A 478 9.46 18.82 -31.45
CA GLY A 478 10.65 18.99 -32.27
C GLY A 478 11.91 18.75 -31.44
N ARG A 479 13.05 19.16 -31.97
CA ARG A 479 14.34 19.07 -31.26
C ARG A 479 14.57 20.33 -30.43
N GLY A 480 14.55 20.18 -29.12
CA GLY A 480 15.01 21.21 -28.18
C GLY A 480 16.50 21.49 -28.32
N VAL A 481 16.89 22.76 -28.49
CA VAL A 481 18.30 23.14 -28.67
C VAL A 481 18.87 23.89 -27.47
N SER A 482 18.03 24.59 -26.73
CA SER A 482 18.40 25.30 -25.50
C SER A 482 17.63 24.75 -24.29
N LYS A 483 18.02 25.16 -23.09
CA LYS A 483 17.28 24.84 -21.85
C LYS A 483 16.34 25.99 -21.49
N GLY A 484 15.27 25.67 -20.78
CA GLY A 484 14.31 26.66 -20.28
C GLY A 484 12.92 26.46 -20.87
N SER A 485 11.94 27.03 -20.18
CA SER A 485 10.54 27.00 -20.56
C SER A 485 9.97 28.41 -20.50
N VAL A 486 9.14 28.77 -21.47
CA VAL A 486 8.45 30.06 -21.49
C VAL A 486 7.02 29.93 -21.96
N CYS A 487 6.13 30.73 -21.36
CA CYS A 487 4.74 30.86 -21.78
C CYS A 487 4.56 32.20 -22.50
N GLY A 488 3.93 32.18 -23.67
CA GLY A 488 3.72 33.37 -24.49
C GLY A 488 2.69 33.15 -25.59
N ASN A 489 2.24 34.23 -26.22
CA ASN A 489 1.36 34.13 -27.38
C ASN A 489 2.16 33.75 -28.61
N LEU A 490 1.60 32.87 -29.43
CA LEU A 490 2.24 32.48 -30.68
C LEU A 490 2.10 33.58 -31.72
N CYS A 491 3.20 33.87 -32.42
CA CYS A 491 3.20 34.62 -33.67
C CYS A 491 3.64 33.67 -34.79
N VAL A 492 2.66 33.04 -35.44
CA VAL A 492 2.88 32.09 -36.54
C VAL A 492 2.96 32.85 -37.85
N CYS A 493 4.09 32.70 -38.54
CA CYS A 493 4.45 33.40 -39.77
C CYS A 493 4.92 32.37 -40.81
N ARG A 494 4.55 32.58 -42.08
CA ARG A 494 4.98 31.73 -43.20
C ARG A 494 6.38 32.08 -43.71
N ASP A 495 6.74 33.35 -43.56
CA ASP A 495 8.00 33.93 -44.02
C ASP A 495 8.44 35.10 -43.12
N GLU A 496 9.63 35.63 -43.42
CA GLU A 496 10.27 36.70 -42.66
C GLU A 496 9.59 38.06 -42.85
N GLU A 497 8.93 38.30 -43.99
CA GLU A 497 8.14 39.52 -44.20
C GLU A 497 6.92 39.56 -43.30
N GLU A 498 6.23 38.43 -43.16
CA GLU A 498 5.08 38.28 -42.29
C GLU A 498 5.49 38.43 -40.82
N ALA A 499 6.66 37.91 -40.43
CA ALA A 499 7.22 38.12 -39.10
C ALA A 499 7.42 39.60 -38.79
N ASN A 500 8.01 40.37 -39.70
CA ASN A 500 8.21 41.82 -39.52
C ASN A 500 6.91 42.62 -39.36
N LYS A 501 5.80 42.16 -39.94
CA LYS A 501 4.51 42.86 -39.88
C LYS A 501 3.66 42.46 -38.67
N ARG A 502 3.71 41.18 -38.26
CA ARG A 502 2.77 40.60 -37.29
C ARG A 502 3.36 40.39 -35.91
N PHE A 503 4.69 40.32 -35.79
CA PHE A 503 5.35 40.04 -34.52
C PHE A 503 5.18 41.18 -33.51
N LYS A 504 4.99 40.81 -32.24
CA LYS A 504 4.97 41.73 -31.10
C LYS A 504 5.98 41.29 -30.06
N ASP A 505 6.62 42.25 -29.40
CA ASP A 505 7.62 41.98 -28.38
C ASP A 505 7.08 41.04 -27.29
N GLY A 506 7.85 39.99 -26.99
CA GLY A 506 7.47 38.95 -26.03
C GLY A 506 6.66 37.79 -26.61
N ASP A 507 6.22 37.84 -27.87
CA ASP A 507 5.57 36.70 -28.53
C ASP A 507 6.58 35.55 -28.78
N ILE A 508 6.05 34.34 -28.92
CA ILE A 508 6.78 33.15 -29.34
C ILE A 508 6.72 33.09 -30.88
N LEU A 509 7.87 33.25 -31.53
CA LEU A 509 7.93 33.22 -32.99
C LEU A 509 7.86 31.78 -33.50
N VAL A 510 6.95 31.50 -34.43
CA VAL A 510 6.85 30.23 -35.16
C VAL A 510 7.00 30.50 -36.66
N ILE A 511 8.04 29.96 -37.29
CA ILE A 511 8.38 30.25 -38.68
C ILE A 511 9.12 29.06 -39.32
N PRO A 512 9.06 28.78 -40.64
CA PRO A 512 9.73 27.62 -41.21
C PRO A 512 11.25 27.60 -40.99
N GLU A 513 11.91 28.74 -41.19
CA GLU A 513 13.36 28.95 -41.01
C GLU A 513 13.64 30.41 -40.67
N THR A 514 14.88 30.72 -40.25
CA THR A 514 15.28 32.09 -39.88
C THR A 514 16.61 32.47 -40.51
N SER A 515 16.79 33.76 -40.71
CA SER A 515 17.97 34.41 -41.28
C SER A 515 18.38 35.65 -40.47
N ASN A 516 19.48 36.30 -40.89
CA ASN A 516 19.96 37.53 -40.25
C ASN A 516 18.97 38.71 -40.37
N GLU A 517 18.04 38.68 -41.33
CA GLU A 517 17.13 39.81 -41.60
C GLU A 517 16.14 40.06 -40.46
N ILE A 518 15.75 39.01 -39.74
CA ILE A 518 14.81 39.09 -38.61
C ILE A 518 15.50 39.04 -37.24
N LEU A 519 16.81 39.28 -37.17
CA LEU A 519 17.55 39.34 -35.90
C LEU A 519 16.91 40.24 -34.81
N PRO A 520 16.36 41.43 -35.13
CA PRO A 520 15.65 42.25 -34.14
C PRO A 520 14.45 41.53 -33.51
N ILE A 521 13.69 40.79 -34.32
CA ILE A 521 12.55 39.99 -33.86
C ILE A 521 13.03 38.83 -32.98
N LEU A 522 14.07 38.12 -33.38
CA LEU A 522 14.62 37.00 -32.59
C LEU A 522 15.10 37.47 -31.20
N LYS A 523 15.61 38.71 -31.10
CA LYS A 523 15.96 39.35 -29.82
C LYS A 523 14.74 39.68 -28.96
N ALA A 524 13.65 40.10 -29.57
CA ALA A 524 12.41 40.46 -28.88
C ALA A 524 11.51 39.24 -28.55
N ALA A 525 11.66 38.12 -29.26
CA ALA A 525 10.87 36.90 -29.07
C ALA A 525 11.12 36.24 -27.72
N SER A 526 10.09 35.71 -27.06
CA SER A 526 10.27 34.98 -25.81
C SER A 526 10.80 33.56 -26.04
N ALA A 527 10.40 32.92 -27.14
CA ALA A 527 10.95 31.66 -27.64
C ALA A 527 10.87 31.59 -29.17
N ILE A 528 11.61 30.65 -29.77
CA ILE A 528 11.68 30.45 -31.22
C ILE A 528 11.34 28.99 -31.56
N ILE A 529 10.38 28.79 -32.46
CA ILE A 529 10.02 27.48 -33.01
C ILE A 529 10.25 27.52 -34.51
N THR A 530 11.02 26.55 -35.03
CA THR A 530 11.25 26.41 -36.47
C THR A 530 10.90 25.02 -36.99
N GLU A 531 10.28 24.97 -38.17
CA GLU A 531 9.93 23.70 -38.81
C GLU A 531 11.15 22.98 -39.38
N ARG A 532 12.12 23.75 -39.87
CA ARG A 532 13.35 23.26 -40.52
C ARG A 532 14.58 23.53 -39.65
N GLY A 533 15.67 22.86 -40.01
CA GLY A 533 16.98 23.04 -39.36
C GLY A 533 17.32 21.96 -38.35
N GLY A 534 18.47 22.14 -37.71
CA GLY A 534 19.02 21.23 -36.70
C GLY A 534 19.82 22.00 -35.65
N ALA A 535 20.65 21.31 -34.88
CA ALA A 535 21.41 21.93 -33.77
C ALA A 535 22.33 23.10 -34.20
N ASN A 536 22.67 23.18 -35.50
CA ASN A 536 23.53 24.22 -36.07
C ASN A 536 22.75 25.18 -36.99
N SER A 537 21.41 25.18 -36.95
CA SER A 537 20.63 26.15 -37.73
C SER A 537 20.80 27.57 -37.20
N HIS A 538 20.46 28.55 -38.03
CA HIS A 538 20.50 29.95 -37.62
C HIS A 538 19.65 30.20 -36.34
N ALA A 539 18.42 29.67 -36.28
CA ALA A 539 17.56 29.76 -35.09
C ALA A 539 18.21 29.15 -33.83
N ALA A 540 18.86 28.00 -33.97
CA ALA A 540 19.56 27.33 -32.88
C ALA A 540 20.73 28.18 -32.33
N ILE A 541 21.60 28.66 -33.21
CA ILE A 541 22.79 29.45 -32.84
C ILE A 541 22.38 30.76 -32.19
N VAL A 542 21.43 31.49 -32.80
CA VAL A 542 20.94 32.77 -32.28
C VAL A 542 20.23 32.57 -30.95
N GLY A 543 19.34 31.59 -30.84
CA GLY A 543 18.61 31.32 -29.61
C GLY A 543 19.49 30.92 -28.43
N LEU A 544 20.50 30.07 -28.68
CA LEU A 544 21.51 29.73 -27.67
C LEU A 544 22.30 30.96 -27.20
N THR A 545 22.73 31.80 -28.14
CA THR A 545 23.48 33.03 -27.86
C THR A 545 22.66 34.03 -27.05
N LEU A 546 21.35 34.10 -27.31
CA LEU A 546 20.41 34.99 -26.62
C LEU A 546 19.82 34.39 -25.34
N GLY A 547 20.15 33.14 -25.00
CA GLY A 547 19.60 32.44 -23.82
C GLY A 547 18.09 32.20 -23.90
N LYS A 548 17.52 32.07 -25.10
CA LYS A 548 16.08 31.88 -25.31
C LYS A 548 15.74 30.41 -25.56
N PRO A 549 14.57 29.90 -25.09
CA PRO A 549 14.08 28.58 -25.45
C PRO A 549 13.88 28.44 -26.96
N VAL A 550 14.49 27.41 -27.57
CA VAL A 550 14.39 27.13 -29.01
C VAL A 550 14.08 25.67 -29.28
N ILE A 551 13.08 25.46 -30.13
CA ILE A 551 12.74 24.16 -30.72
C ILE A 551 12.93 24.27 -32.24
N VAL A 552 13.75 23.39 -32.80
CA VAL A 552 13.96 23.27 -34.25
C VAL A 552 13.40 21.95 -34.75
N ALA A 553 13.29 21.77 -36.06
CA ALA A 553 12.73 20.54 -36.67
C ALA A 553 11.30 20.21 -36.18
N ALA A 554 10.53 21.23 -35.83
CA ALA A 554 9.15 21.11 -35.36
C ALA A 554 8.21 20.97 -36.58
N GLN A 555 8.11 19.76 -37.14
CA GLN A 555 7.45 19.55 -38.43
C GLN A 555 6.00 20.06 -38.43
N ASN A 556 5.63 20.79 -39.49
CA ASN A 556 4.30 21.39 -39.69
C ASN A 556 3.87 22.38 -38.59
N ALA A 557 4.79 22.90 -37.77
CA ALA A 557 4.46 23.85 -36.70
C ALA A 557 3.66 25.05 -37.20
N THR A 558 3.96 25.59 -38.38
CA THR A 558 3.29 26.76 -38.95
C THR A 558 1.87 26.46 -39.43
N GLN A 559 1.54 25.18 -39.65
CA GLN A 559 0.21 24.73 -40.06
C GLN A 559 -0.65 24.33 -38.85
N LEU A 560 -0.02 23.71 -37.85
CA LEU A 560 -0.70 23.20 -36.65
C LEU A 560 -0.97 24.30 -35.62
N LEU A 561 -0.04 25.27 -35.49
CA LEU A 561 -0.14 26.35 -34.53
C LEU A 561 -0.89 27.55 -35.10
N LYS A 562 -1.61 28.27 -34.24
CA LYS A 562 -2.38 29.46 -34.62
C LYS A 562 -1.92 30.69 -33.85
N SER A 563 -1.63 31.78 -34.56
CA SER A 563 -1.22 33.04 -33.94
C SER A 563 -2.25 33.55 -32.94
N GLY A 564 -1.79 34.19 -31.87
CA GLY A 564 -2.62 34.69 -30.77
C GLY A 564 -3.00 33.63 -29.73
N THR A 565 -2.69 32.36 -29.97
CA THR A 565 -2.87 31.29 -28.97
C THR A 565 -1.73 31.33 -27.96
N ALA A 566 -2.06 31.37 -26.66
CA ALA A 566 -1.07 31.27 -25.60
C ALA A 566 -0.64 29.81 -25.39
N VAL A 567 0.65 29.54 -25.47
CA VAL A 567 1.22 28.19 -25.31
C VAL A 567 2.46 28.24 -24.42
N THR A 568 2.86 27.08 -23.91
CA THR A 568 4.15 26.91 -23.24
C THR A 568 5.10 26.16 -24.15
N VAL A 569 6.31 26.70 -24.30
CA VAL A 569 7.43 26.10 -25.03
C VAL A 569 8.45 25.61 -24.02
N ASP A 570 8.64 24.29 -23.97
CA ASP A 570 9.70 23.65 -23.18
C ASP A 570 10.82 23.20 -24.13
N ALA A 571 11.88 24.00 -24.21
CA ALA A 571 13.02 23.70 -25.06
C ALA A 571 13.89 22.57 -24.49
N GLY A 572 13.83 22.28 -23.18
CA GLY A 572 14.54 21.15 -22.60
C GLY A 572 13.96 19.81 -23.06
N ARG A 573 12.63 19.76 -23.22
CA ARG A 573 11.90 18.57 -23.67
C ARG A 573 11.59 18.56 -25.17
N GLY A 574 11.72 19.70 -25.84
CA GLY A 574 11.44 19.84 -27.27
C GLY A 574 9.94 19.83 -27.60
N ILE A 575 9.08 20.33 -26.72
CA ILE A 575 7.62 20.27 -26.89
C ILE A 575 6.94 21.63 -26.72
N VAL A 576 5.84 21.80 -27.44
CA VAL A 576 4.92 22.94 -27.35
C VAL A 576 3.56 22.39 -26.92
N PHE A 577 2.99 22.90 -25.83
CA PHE A 577 1.71 22.42 -25.32
C PHE A 577 0.77 23.54 -24.89
N SER A 578 -0.53 23.24 -24.88
CA SER A 578 -1.58 24.16 -24.44
C SER A 578 -1.48 24.40 -22.92
N GLY A 579 -1.44 25.67 -22.48
CA GLY A 579 -1.49 25.99 -21.05
C GLY A 579 -0.75 27.25 -20.62
N ARG A 580 -1.32 27.97 -19.64
CA ARG A 580 -0.71 29.08 -18.90
C ARG A 580 -0.24 28.60 -17.53
N LYS A 581 1.03 28.21 -17.37
CA LYS A 581 1.73 28.29 -16.08
C LYS A 581 3.23 28.04 -16.26
N CYS A 582 4.02 29.10 -16.24
CA CYS A 582 5.38 29.04 -15.71
C CYS A 582 5.33 29.79 -14.37
N GLU A 583 5.47 29.06 -13.26
CA GLU A 583 5.94 29.69 -12.02
C GLU A 583 7.32 30.26 -12.33
N LYS A 584 7.54 31.53 -11.99
CA LYS A 584 8.86 32.14 -12.08
C LYS A 584 9.80 31.34 -11.19
N SER A 585 10.82 30.73 -11.77
CA SER A 585 11.98 30.24 -11.04
C SER A 585 12.71 31.43 -10.42
N GLU A 586 12.59 31.57 -9.10
CA GLU A 586 13.61 32.19 -8.25
C GLU A 586 14.38 31.08 -7.51
#